data_AF-A0A0C9TMR7-F1
#
_entry.id   AF-A0A0C9TMR7-F1
#
_cell.length_a   1.000
_cell.length_b   1.000
_cell.length_c   1.000
_cell.angle_alpha   90.00
_cell.angle_beta   90.00
_cell.angle_gamma   90.00
#
_symmetry.space_group_name_H-M   'P 1'
#
loop_
_entity.id
_entity.type
_entity.pdbx_description
1 polymer ?
#
loop_
_entity_poly.entity_id
_entity_poly.type
_entity_poly.pdbx_seq_one_letter_code
_entity_poly.pdbx_strand_id
1 'polypeptide(L)' 'YHFIRFVVENGSIHLVYCPTDDMVANALTKALPSVKVKHFAAALGLRSA' A
#
# COMPACT_ATOMS: atom_id res chain seq x y z
N TYR A 1 4.29 11.96 21.72
CA TYR A 1 2.90 11.49 21.52
C TYR A 1 2.86 10.71 20.20
N HIS A 2 2.59 9.39 20.22
CA HIS A 2 2.67 8.51 19.04
C HIS A 2 1.32 7.84 18.77
N PHE A 3 0.44 8.53 18.06
CA PHE A 3 -0.92 8.05 17.80
C PHE A 3 -0.96 6.66 17.16
N ILE A 4 -0.15 6.43 16.12
CA ILE A 4 -0.10 5.12 15.43
C ILE A 4 0.32 3.99 16.39
N ARG A 5 1.26 4.24 17.29
CA ARG A 5 1.66 3.25 18.31
C ARG A 5 0.50 2.89 19.22
N PHE A 6 -0.23 3.90 19.72
CA PHE A 6 -1.40 3.70 20.57
C PHE A 6 -2.48 2.88 19.86
N VAL A 7 -2.80 3.19 18.60
CA VAL A 7 -3.84 2.48 17.84
C VAL A 7 -3.46 1.01 17.60
N VAL A 8 -2.17 0.73 17.39
CA VAL A 8 -1.65 -0.66 17.28
C VAL A 8 -1.71 -1.38 18.62
N GLU A 9 -1.24 -0.75 19.71
CA GLU A 9 -1.24 -1.34 21.06
C GLU A 9 -2.66 -1.61 21.59
N ASN A 10 -3.61 -0.74 21.24
CA ASN A 10 -5.02 -0.91 21.57
C ASN A 10 -5.74 -1.93 20.63
N GLY A 11 -5.02 -2.54 19.68
CA GLY A 11 -5.55 -3.57 18.80
C GLY A 11 -6.56 -3.06 17.75
N SER A 12 -6.70 -1.75 17.59
CA SER A 12 -7.61 -1.16 16.61
C SER A 12 -7.14 -1.37 15.17
N ILE A 13 -5.83 -1.52 14.96
CA ILE A 13 -5.23 -1.93 13.68
C ILE A 13 -4.15 -2.97 13.90
N HIS A 14 -4.03 -3.91 12.96
CA HIS A 14 -2.90 -4.84 12.90
C HIS A 14 -1.91 -4.37 11.84
N LEU A 15 -0.74 -3.88 12.28
CA LEU A 15 0.30 -3.39 11.38
C LEU A 15 1.18 -4.57 10.92
N VAL A 16 1.20 -4.80 9.61
CA VAL A 16 2.01 -5.86 8.98
C VAL A 16 3.06 -5.22 8.08
N TYR A 17 4.27 -5.79 8.08
CA TYR A 17 5.31 -5.38 7.15
C TYR A 17 4.92 -5.74 5.71
N CYS A 18 5.08 -4.78 4.80
CA CYS A 18 4.84 -4.96 3.37
C CYS A 18 6.07 -4.46 2.60
N PRO A 19 6.77 -5.33 1.84
CA PRO A 19 7.85 -4.92 0.96
C PRO A 19 7.39 -3.86 -0.05
N THR A 20 8.31 -2.98 -0.45
CA THR A 20 8.01 -1.90 -1.41
C THR A 20 7.43 -2.42 -2.73
N ASP A 21 7.92 -3.56 -3.19
CA ASP A 21 7.49 -4.17 -4.45
C ASP A 21 6.11 -4.84 -4.35
N ASP A 22 5.59 -5.03 -3.13
CA ASP A 22 4.24 -5.57 -2.88
C ASP A 22 3.27 -4.47 -2.40
N MET A 23 3.75 -3.25 -2.17
CA MET A 23 2.95 -2.14 -1.63
C MET A 23 2.09 -1.50 -2.73
N VAL A 24 0.96 -2.15 -3.02
CA VAL A 24 -0.02 -1.77 -4.05
C VAL A 24 -0.47 -0.30 -3.94
N ALA A 25 -0.57 0.24 -2.72
CA ALA A 25 -0.90 1.65 -2.47
C ALA A 25 0.09 2.65 -3.10
N ASN A 26 1.29 2.21 -3.48
CA ASN A 26 2.25 3.04 -4.20
C ASN A 26 1.72 3.53 -5.55
N ALA A 27 0.78 2.80 -6.19
CA ALA A 27 0.12 3.26 -7.41
C ALA A 27 -0.58 4.62 -7.27
N LEU A 28 -1.05 4.93 -6.06
CA LEU A 28 -1.84 6.14 -5.78
C LEU A 28 -1.02 7.27 -5.13
N THR A 29 0.19 6.97 -4.66
CA THR A 29 0.95 7.88 -3.79
C THR A 29 2.36 8.19 -4.28
N LYS A 30 2.86 7.48 -5.29
CA LYS A 30 4.23 7.62 -5.80
C LYS A 30 4.23 7.84 -7.30
N ALA A 31 5.16 8.67 -7.77
CA ALA A 31 5.54 8.71 -9.18
C ALA A 31 6.46 7.52 -9.46
N LEU A 32 5.95 6.51 -10.17
CA LEU A 32 6.66 5.27 -10.43
C LEU A 32 6.92 5.07 -11.94
N PRO A 33 7.93 4.28 -12.31
CA PRO A 33 8.08 3.82 -13.68
C PRO A 33 6.83 3.08 -14.17
N SER A 34 6.52 3.19 -15.46
CA SER A 34 5.30 2.63 -16.07
C SER A 34 5.09 1.15 -15.73
N VAL A 35 6.17 0.36 -15.67
CA VAL A 35 6.10 -1.07 -15.33
C VAL A 35 5.54 -1.29 -13.92
N LYS A 36 6.01 -0.54 -12.92
CA LYS A 36 5.50 -0.64 -11.54
C LYS A 36 4.07 -0.11 -11.42
N VAL A 37 3.75 0.98 -12.13
CA VAL A 37 2.37 1.50 -12.17
C VAL A 37 1.41 0.44 -12.73
N LYS A 38 1.75 -0.20 -13.85
CA LYS A 38 0.91 -1.26 -14.45
C LYS A 38 0.77 -2.47 -13.53
N HIS A 39 1.86 -2.90 -12.90
CA HIS A 39 1.84 -4.00 -11.94
C HIS A 39 0.88 -3.70 -10.77
N PHE A 40 1.04 -2.56 -10.12
CA PHE A 40 0.18 -2.20 -8.99
C PHE A 40 -1.27 -1.87 -9.41
N ALA A 41 -1.49 -1.27 -10.58
CA ALA A 41 -2.84 -1.05 -11.11
C ALA A 41 -3.58 -2.38 -11.35
N ALA A 42 -2.89 -3.38 -11.90
CA ALA A 42 -3.45 -4.72 -12.06
C ALA A 42 -3.76 -5.39 -10.70
N ALA A 43 -2.91 -5.19 -9.69
CA ALA A 43 -3.15 -5.67 -8.32
C ALA A 43 -4.32 -4.94 -7.63
N LEU A 44 -4.57 -3.67 -7.98
CA LEU A 44 -5.76 -2.92 -7.57
C LEU A 44 -7.04 -3.35 -8.29
N GLY A 45 -6.97 -4.22 -9.30
CA GLY A 45 -8.11 -4.59 -10.14
C GLY A 45 -8.46 -3.55 -11.20
N LEU A 46 -7.60 -2.56 -11.46
CA LEU A 46 -7.78 -1.57 -12.50
C LEU A 46 -7.37 -2.15 -13.86
N ARG A 47 -8.30 -2.86 -14.50
CA ARG A 47 -8.13 -3.44 -15.85
C ARG A 47 -9.16 -2.83 -16.78
N SER A 48 -8.81 -2.62 -18.05
CA SER A 48 -9.82 -2.29 -19.06
C SER A 48 -10.73 -3.49 -19.28
N ALA A 49 -12.01 -3.22 -19.52
CA ALA A 49 -12.98 -4.23 -19.96
C ALA A 49 -12.59 -4.84 -21.31
#